data_AF-A0A1E1MMF7-F1
#
_entry.id   AF-A0A1E1MMF7-F1
#
_cell.length_a   1.000
_cell.length_b   1.000
_cell.length_c   1.000
_cell.angle_alpha   90.00
_cell.angle_beta   90.00
_cell.angle_gamma   90.00
#
_symmetry.space_group_name_H-M   'P 1'
#
loop_
_entity.id
_entity.type
_entity.pdbx_description
1 polymer ?
#
loop_
_entity_poly.entity_id
_entity_poly.type
_entity_poly.pdbx_seq_one_letter_code
_entity_poly.pdbx_strand_id
1 'polypeptide(L)'
;MKFTILSALHISSALAVAIKGEAGNGIGLEARDPGHKYCWCRLYMHNGNKIWTLVRNGAGEINVGNAGVYNNLDVFLNTCNLSLNRATYCYQWVTGPFGPTGLNCDGRAFKTIDCQKDDGGPP
;
A
#
# COMPACT_ATOMS: atom_id res chain seq x y z
N MET A 1 -47.58 10.25 -40.77
CA MET A 1 -46.55 11.29 -40.93
C MET A 1 -45.59 11.21 -39.75
N LYS A 2 -44.28 11.20 -40.08
CA LYS A 2 -43.08 11.56 -39.28
C LYS A 2 -42.89 11.00 -37.86
N PHE A 3 -41.90 10.10 -37.76
CA PHE A 3 -41.06 9.91 -36.57
C PHE A 3 -40.24 11.17 -36.28
N THR A 4 -40.18 11.59 -35.02
CA THR A 4 -39.10 12.43 -34.51
C THR A 4 -38.73 11.94 -33.10
N ILE A 5 -37.58 11.28 -33.00
CA ILE A 5 -36.92 10.97 -31.74
C ILE A 5 -36.28 12.28 -31.25
N LEU A 6 -36.55 12.70 -30.02
CA LEU A 6 -35.69 13.66 -29.31
C LEU A 6 -35.17 13.03 -28.02
N SER A 7 -33.91 12.64 -28.09
CA SER A 7 -33.03 12.34 -26.96
C SER A 7 -32.98 13.50 -25.97
N ALA A 8 -32.92 13.20 -24.67
CA ALA A 8 -32.03 13.92 -23.76
C ALA A 8 -31.80 13.14 -22.45
N LEU A 9 -30.77 12.30 -22.45
CA LEU A 9 -30.19 11.74 -21.23
C LEU A 9 -29.41 12.86 -20.51
N HIS A 10 -30.04 13.49 -19.52
CA HIS A 10 -29.37 14.49 -18.68
C HIS A 10 -28.69 13.79 -17.49
N ILE A 11 -27.52 13.19 -17.74
CA ILE A 11 -26.58 12.91 -16.67
C ILE A 11 -25.79 14.20 -16.47
N SER A 12 -26.27 15.04 -15.55
CA SER A 12 -25.54 16.21 -15.10
C SER A 12 -24.26 15.75 -14.39
N SER A 13 -23.16 15.86 -15.12
CA SER A 13 -21.79 15.85 -14.63
C SER A 13 -21.58 16.99 -13.64
N ALA A 14 -21.64 16.70 -12.34
CA ALA A 14 -21.11 17.60 -11.32
C ALA A 14 -19.67 17.18 -11.01
N LEU A 15 -18.75 17.89 -11.67
CA LEU A 15 -17.32 17.85 -11.51
C LEU A 15 -16.91 17.93 -10.02
N ALA A 16 -16.01 17.03 -9.63
CA ALA A 16 -15.26 17.12 -8.39
C ALA A 16 -14.54 18.48 -8.31
N VAL A 17 -14.85 19.24 -7.27
CA VAL A 17 -14.11 20.44 -6.88
C VAL A 17 -12.77 20.00 -6.31
N ALA A 18 -11.72 20.03 -7.14
CA ALA A 18 -10.34 19.99 -6.69
C ALA A 18 -9.97 21.37 -6.13
N ILE A 19 -9.92 21.50 -4.81
CA ILE A 19 -9.41 22.70 -4.14
C ILE A 19 -7.89 22.74 -4.33
N LYS A 20 -7.50 23.47 -5.37
CA LYS A 20 -6.30 24.32 -5.51
C LYS A 20 -5.13 24.02 -4.53
N GLY A 21 -4.17 23.26 -5.04
CA GLY A 21 -2.81 23.18 -4.50
C GLY A 21 -1.93 22.45 -5.51
N GLU A 22 -1.24 23.23 -6.36
CA GLU A 22 -0.04 22.87 -7.15
C GLU A 22 0.00 21.43 -7.70
N ALA A 23 -0.51 21.27 -8.92
CA ALA A 23 -0.32 20.07 -9.73
C ALA A 23 1.14 19.95 -10.20
N GLY A 24 1.93 19.16 -9.49
CA GLY A 24 3.22 18.66 -9.94
C GLY A 24 3.28 17.15 -9.77
N ASN A 25 3.05 16.43 -10.87
CA ASN A 25 3.03 14.96 -11.01
C ASN A 25 1.91 14.20 -10.28
N GLY A 26 0.95 13.72 -11.08
CA GLY A 26 -0.17 12.90 -10.62
C GLY A 26 0.28 11.61 -9.93
N ILE A 27 0.20 11.59 -8.61
CA ILE A 27 0.09 10.37 -7.79
C ILE A 27 -0.80 10.71 -6.59
N GLY A 28 -2.07 10.31 -6.69
CA GLY A 28 -2.91 9.93 -5.55
C GLY A 28 -3.38 11.05 -4.61
N LEU A 29 -4.68 11.37 -4.71
CA LEU A 29 -5.49 11.57 -3.50
C LEU A 29 -5.55 10.23 -2.73
N GLU A 30 -4.40 9.77 -2.22
CA GLU A 30 -4.40 8.64 -1.29
C GLU A 30 -5.01 9.15 0.00
N ALA A 31 -6.08 8.51 0.45
CA ALA A 31 -6.58 8.72 1.81
C ALA A 31 -5.44 8.35 2.76
N ARG A 32 -4.80 9.37 3.34
CA ARG A 32 -3.70 9.24 4.30
C ARG A 32 -4.29 9.36 5.70
N ASP A 33 -3.84 8.53 6.64
CA ASP A 33 -3.98 8.81 8.07
C ASP A 33 -3.45 10.23 8.37
N PRO A 34 -4.32 11.17 8.79
CA PRO A 34 -3.91 12.56 9.01
C PRO A 34 -2.88 12.61 10.15
N GLY A 35 -1.69 13.10 9.84
CA GLY A 35 -0.59 13.28 10.81
C GLY A 35 0.59 12.32 10.64
N HIS A 36 0.46 11.22 9.89
CA HIS A 36 1.53 10.21 9.74
C HIS A 36 1.88 9.97 8.27
N LYS A 37 3.16 10.20 7.92
CA LYS A 37 3.66 10.05 6.54
C LYS A 37 4.02 8.61 6.20
N TYR A 38 4.33 7.80 7.21
CA TYR A 38 4.83 6.44 7.06
C TYR A 38 4.18 5.49 8.05
N CYS A 39 4.14 4.22 7.65
CA CYS A 39 3.73 3.08 8.45
C CYS A 39 4.91 2.15 8.60
N TRP A 40 5.18 1.71 9.82
CA TRP A 40 6.18 0.71 10.11
C TRP A 40 5.51 -0.67 10.09
N CYS A 41 6.02 -1.58 9.26
CA CYS A 41 5.40 -2.87 9.03
C CYS A 41 6.37 -4.03 9.30
N ARG A 42 5.87 -5.00 10.06
CA ARG A 42 6.46 -6.31 10.27
C ARG A 42 5.62 -7.37 9.56
N LEU A 43 6.21 -8.00 8.54
CA LEU A 43 5.54 -8.96 7.68
C LEU A 43 6.10 -10.36 7.96
N TYR A 44 5.25 -11.29 8.38
CA TYR A 44 5.68 -12.63 8.79
C TYR A 44 5.49 -13.61 7.64
N MET A 45 6.56 -14.31 7.27
CA MET A 45 6.56 -15.36 6.26
C MET A 45 6.27 -16.74 6.87
N HIS A 46 5.87 -17.70 6.04
CA HIS A 46 5.58 -19.06 6.47
C HIS A 46 6.85 -19.86 6.79
N ASN A 47 8.00 -19.50 6.23
CA ASN A 47 9.29 -20.13 6.51
C ASN A 47 9.90 -19.72 7.87
N GLY A 48 9.21 -18.87 8.65
CA GLY A 48 9.69 -18.37 9.93
C GLY A 48 10.59 -17.13 9.82
N ASN A 49 10.83 -16.58 8.64
CA ASN A 49 11.48 -15.28 8.49
C ASN A 49 10.44 -14.16 8.61
N LYS A 50 10.93 -12.95 8.87
CA LYS A 50 10.12 -11.72 8.93
C LYS A 50 10.76 -10.62 8.10
N ILE A 51 9.94 -9.74 7.55
CA ILE A 51 10.38 -8.54 6.83
C ILE A 51 10.06 -7.33 7.67
N TRP A 52 11.02 -6.42 7.83
CA TRP A 52 10.83 -5.13 8.47
C TRP A 52 10.97 -4.04 7.41
N THR A 53 9.96 -3.20 7.28
CA THR A 53 9.96 -2.15 6.26
C THR A 53 9.14 -0.94 6.66
N LEU A 54 9.62 0.24 6.28
CA LEU A 54 8.90 1.50 6.40
C LEU A 54 8.24 1.81 5.06
N VAL A 55 6.93 2.02 5.08
CA VAL A 55 6.12 2.20 3.87
C VAL A 55 5.38 3.51 3.95
N ARG A 56 5.33 4.27 2.83
CA ARG A 56 4.54 5.50 2.77
C ARG A 56 3.07 5.18 3.04
N ASN A 57 2.46 5.97 3.92
CA ASN A 57 1.05 5.87 4.23
C ASN A 57 0.17 6.26 3.01
N GLY A 58 -0.99 5.64 2.91
CA GLY A 58 -1.95 5.80 1.81
C GLY A 58 -2.65 4.50 1.48
N ALA A 59 -3.64 4.54 0.58
CA ALA A 59 -4.43 3.38 0.19
C ALA A 59 -4.00 2.84 -1.19
N GLY A 60 -4.22 1.55 -1.40
CA GLY A 60 -4.00 0.89 -2.70
C GLY A 60 -2.72 0.06 -2.78
N GLU A 61 -2.52 -0.54 -3.95
CA GLU A 61 -1.40 -1.42 -4.24
C GLU A 61 -0.08 -0.65 -4.31
N ILE A 62 0.96 -1.24 -3.73
CA ILE A 62 2.33 -0.76 -3.85
C ILE A 62 3.30 -1.93 -4.00
N ASN A 63 4.45 -1.63 -4.59
CA ASN A 63 5.60 -2.51 -4.62
C ASN A 63 6.70 -1.94 -3.73
N VAL A 64 7.19 -2.75 -2.80
CA VAL A 64 8.29 -2.39 -1.91
C VAL A 64 9.50 -3.20 -2.32
N GLY A 65 10.54 -2.51 -2.77
CA GLY A 65 11.82 -3.11 -3.09
C GLY A 65 12.79 -3.05 -1.91
N ASN A 66 13.80 -3.93 -1.94
CA ASN A 66 14.89 -3.97 -0.96
C ASN A 66 14.42 -4.04 0.51
N ALA A 67 13.29 -4.70 0.77
CA ALA A 67 12.75 -4.83 2.12
C ALA A 67 13.60 -5.81 2.95
N GLY A 68 14.07 -5.39 4.13
CA GLY A 68 15.00 -6.17 4.94
C GLY A 68 14.35 -7.44 5.51
N VAL A 69 15.00 -8.58 5.28
CA VAL A 69 14.58 -9.91 5.75
C VAL A 69 15.43 -10.31 6.94
N TYR A 70 14.75 -10.77 7.99
CA TYR A 70 15.35 -11.19 9.25
C TYR A 70 14.84 -12.58 9.63
N ASN A 71 15.68 -13.37 10.30
CA ASN A 71 15.22 -14.62 10.91
C ASN A 71 14.46 -14.35 12.22
N ASN A 72 14.01 -15.41 12.90
CA ASN A 72 13.34 -15.32 14.21
C ASN A 72 14.20 -14.71 15.33
N LEU A 73 15.52 -14.64 15.16
CA LEU A 73 16.47 -14.05 16.11
C LEU A 73 16.85 -12.61 15.75
N ASP A 74 16.10 -11.96 14.83
CA ASP A 74 16.37 -10.59 14.36
C ASP A 74 17.73 -10.42 13.67
N VAL A 75 18.32 -11.51 13.16
CA VAL A 75 19.53 -11.44 12.35
C VAL A 75 19.15 -11.14 10.91
N PHE A 76 19.73 -10.08 10.34
CA PHE A 76 19.57 -9.72 8.94
C PHE A 76 20.10 -10.84 8.03
N LEU A 77 19.28 -11.25 7.07
CA LEU A 77 19.61 -12.32 6.13
C LEU A 77 19.88 -11.78 4.73
N ASN A 78 18.96 -10.96 4.20
CA ASN A 78 19.01 -10.40 2.85
C ASN A 78 17.90 -9.34 2.70
N THR A 79 17.61 -8.92 1.46
CA THR A 79 16.43 -8.14 1.10
C THR A 79 15.53 -8.86 0.10
N CYS A 80 14.24 -8.47 0.06
CA CYS A 80 13.26 -8.98 -0.90
C CYS A 80 12.42 -7.87 -1.53
N ASN A 81 11.83 -8.19 -2.68
CA ASN A 81 10.79 -7.38 -3.31
C ASN A 81 9.42 -7.97 -2.98
N LEU A 82 8.45 -7.14 -2.63
CA LEU A 82 7.12 -7.58 -2.21
C LEU A 82 6.03 -6.62 -2.70
N SER A 83 4.79 -7.11 -2.73
CA SER A 83 3.62 -6.29 -3.00
C SER A 83 2.69 -6.24 -1.79
N LEU A 84 2.14 -5.06 -1.52
CA LEU A 84 1.16 -4.84 -0.46
C LEU A 84 -0.05 -4.09 -1.02
N ASN A 85 -1.23 -4.51 -0.61
CA ASN A 85 -2.45 -3.73 -0.73
C ASN A 85 -2.67 -2.98 0.58
N ARG A 86 -2.39 -1.67 0.56
CA ARG A 86 -2.56 -0.80 1.73
C ARG A 86 -4.02 -0.43 1.93
N ALA A 87 -4.44 -0.41 3.18
CA ALA A 87 -5.66 0.27 3.61
C ALA A 87 -5.35 1.75 3.94
N THR A 88 -6.38 2.57 4.10
CA THR A 88 -6.30 4.01 4.40
C THR A 88 -5.44 4.37 5.62
N TYR A 89 -5.34 3.46 6.58
CA TYR A 89 -4.58 3.62 7.81
C TYR A 89 -3.48 2.57 7.88
N CYS A 90 -2.51 2.75 8.78
CA CYS A 90 -1.40 1.81 8.99
C CYS A 90 -1.82 0.46 9.61
N TYR A 91 -3.01 -0.05 9.33
CA TYR A 91 -3.51 -1.33 9.82
C TYR A 91 -4.36 -2.01 8.73
N GLN A 92 -4.63 -3.32 8.86
CA GLN A 92 -5.41 -4.11 7.88
C GLN A 92 -4.83 -4.14 6.46
N TRP A 93 -3.52 -3.98 6.34
CA TRP A 93 -2.84 -4.19 5.07
C TRP A 93 -2.79 -5.68 4.75
N VAL A 94 -2.86 -6.02 3.46
CA VAL A 94 -2.82 -7.41 2.98
C VAL A 94 -1.74 -7.57 1.91
N THR A 95 -1.34 -8.81 1.60
CA THR A 95 -0.45 -9.06 0.47
C THR A 95 -1.10 -8.58 -0.83
N GLY A 96 -0.31 -7.95 -1.69
CA GLY A 96 -0.73 -7.57 -3.04
C GLY A 96 -0.77 -8.77 -4.00
N PRO A 97 -0.69 -8.53 -5.32
CA PRO A 97 -0.78 -9.60 -6.33
C PRO A 97 0.33 -10.66 -6.24
N PHE A 98 1.45 -10.37 -5.58
CA PHE A 98 2.56 -11.30 -5.39
C PHE A 98 3.16 -11.22 -3.98
N GLY A 99 3.60 -12.37 -3.48
CA GLY A 99 4.33 -12.51 -2.22
C GLY A 99 5.77 -11.99 -2.29
N PRO A 100 6.56 -12.11 -1.21
CA PRO A 100 7.93 -11.65 -1.19
C PRO A 100 8.82 -12.54 -2.06
N THR A 101 9.66 -11.92 -2.89
CA THR A 101 10.54 -12.57 -3.85
C THR A 101 12.00 -12.24 -3.56
N GLY A 102 12.86 -13.25 -3.66
CA GLY A 102 14.29 -13.15 -3.37
C GLY A 102 14.79 -14.30 -2.51
N LEU A 103 16.11 -14.32 -2.27
CA LEU A 103 16.74 -15.30 -1.38
C LEU A 103 16.20 -15.13 0.04
N ASN A 104 15.85 -16.25 0.70
CA ASN A 104 15.23 -16.32 2.03
C ASN A 104 13.77 -15.83 2.12
N CYS A 105 13.14 -15.55 0.98
CA CYS A 105 11.70 -15.29 0.89
C CYS A 105 10.96 -16.48 0.31
N ASP A 106 9.73 -16.70 0.77
CA ASP A 106 8.97 -17.91 0.48
C ASP A 106 7.97 -17.77 -0.69
N GLY A 107 7.86 -16.58 -1.28
CA GLY A 107 6.99 -16.31 -2.43
C GLY A 107 5.48 -16.34 -2.11
N ARG A 108 5.09 -16.57 -0.86
CA ARG A 108 3.69 -16.75 -0.47
C ARG A 108 3.07 -15.45 0.01
N ALA A 109 1.75 -15.40 0.09
CA ALA A 109 1.09 -14.37 0.88
C ALA A 109 1.63 -14.40 2.31
N PHE A 110 1.77 -13.22 2.92
CA PHE A 110 2.28 -13.12 4.28
C PHE A 110 1.31 -13.83 5.23
N LYS A 111 1.87 -14.61 6.16
CA LYS A 111 1.09 -15.27 7.21
C LYS A 111 0.39 -14.24 8.08
N THR A 112 1.08 -13.13 8.36
CA THR A 112 0.57 -12.03 9.17
C THR A 112 1.26 -10.74 8.75
N ILE A 113 0.51 -9.65 8.74
CA ILE A 113 1.00 -8.30 8.47
C ILE A 113 0.62 -7.46 9.67
N ASP A 114 1.63 -6.98 10.38
CA ASP A 114 1.46 -6.10 11.52
C ASP A 114 2.08 -4.75 11.17
N CYS A 115 1.23 -3.75 10.98
CA CYS A 115 1.63 -2.40 10.66
C CYS A 115 1.16 -1.47 11.76
N GLN A 116 1.96 -0.46 12.03
CA GLN A 116 1.68 0.59 12.99
C GLN A 116 2.18 1.92 12.47
N LYS A 117 1.69 3.01 13.07
CA LYS A 117 2.13 4.36 12.74
C LYS A 117 3.60 4.51 13.09
N ASP A 118 4.36 5.21 12.25
CA ASP A 118 5.71 5.62 12.61
C ASP A 118 5.62 6.80 13.58
N ASP A 119 5.77 6.50 14.88
CA ASP A 119 5.77 7.50 15.95
C ASP A 119 7.19 8.05 16.24
N GLY A 120 8.18 7.76 15.36
CA GLY A 120 9.55 8.24 15.50
C GLY A 120 10.40 7.45 16.51
N GLY A 121 9.95 6.26 16.89
CA GLY A 121 10.73 5.34 17.72
C GLY A 121 11.67 4.46 16.88
N PRO A 122 12.94 4.27 17.29
CA PRO A 122 13.82 3.32 16.62
C PRO A 122 13.35 1.86 16.83
N PRO A 123 13.70 0.96 15.89
CA PRO A 123 13.44 -0.49 15.98
C PRO A 123 13.99 -1.16 17.25
#